data_AF-A0A935SM42-F1
#
_entry.id   AF-A0A935SM42-F1
#
_cell.length_a   1.000
_cell.length_b   1.000
_cell.length_c   1.000
_cell.angle_alpha   90.00
_cell.angle_beta   90.00
_cell.angle_gamma   90.00
#
_symmetry.space_group_name_H-M   'P 1'
#
loop_
_entity.id
_entity.type
_entity.pdbx_description
1 polymer ?
#
loop_
_entity_poly.entity_id
_entity_poly.type
_entity_poly.pdbx_seq_one_letter_code
_entity_poly.pdbx_strand_id
1 'polypeptide(L)'
;MVNEQLPGFTTMERNLQKRGNKHIYLDYLQNRRGQTIAAPYSLRPRKGATVSTPLSWKEVKHGLQPSDFTIFNIHKRINKKGPLFRGFK
;
A
#
# COMPACT_ATOMS: atom_id res chain seq x y z
N MET A 1 -13.16 7.30 -15.53
CA MET A 1 -12.74 6.55 -14.31
C MET A 1 -11.45 5.76 -14.60
N VAL A 2 -10.57 5.50 -13.61
CA VAL A 2 -9.27 4.82 -13.84
C VAL A 2 -9.41 3.51 -14.63
N ASN A 3 -10.41 2.69 -14.30
CA ASN A 3 -10.64 1.42 -14.98
C ASN A 3 -11.04 1.54 -16.46
N GLU A 4 -11.69 2.65 -16.85
CA GLU A 4 -12.03 2.93 -18.25
C GLU A 4 -10.80 3.36 -19.05
N GLN A 5 -9.85 4.03 -18.38
CA GLN A 5 -8.61 4.50 -19.01
C GLN A 5 -7.56 3.39 -19.12
N LEU A 6 -7.54 2.44 -18.18
CA LEU A 6 -6.54 1.36 -18.11
C LEU A 6 -7.17 -0.04 -17.97
N PRO A 7 -8.14 -0.43 -18.84
CA PRO A 7 -8.90 -1.68 -18.69
C PRO A 7 -8.05 -2.95 -18.82
N GLY A 8 -6.88 -2.87 -19.48
CA GLY A 8 -5.94 -3.99 -19.58
C GLY A 8 -5.09 -4.24 -18.33
N PHE A 9 -5.09 -3.32 -17.36
CA PHE A 9 -4.26 -3.39 -16.15
C PHE A 9 -5.07 -3.38 -14.85
N THR A 10 -6.25 -2.78 -14.83
CA THR A 10 -7.08 -2.65 -13.63
C THR A 10 -8.39 -3.41 -13.76
N THR A 11 -9.06 -3.66 -12.63
CA THR A 11 -10.39 -4.27 -12.59
C THR A 11 -11.19 -3.86 -11.37
N MET A 12 -12.52 -3.90 -11.48
CA MET A 12 -13.46 -3.77 -10.36
C MET A 12 -13.95 -5.14 -9.86
N GLU A 13 -13.58 -6.23 -10.53
CA GLU A 13 -13.94 -7.59 -10.13
C GLU A 13 -13.10 -8.03 -8.92
N ARG A 14 -13.78 -8.32 -7.82
CA ARG A 14 -13.16 -8.73 -6.55
C ARG A 14 -12.82 -10.22 -6.54
N ASN A 15 -13.65 -11.05 -7.18
CA ASN A 15 -13.49 -12.49 -7.15
C ASN A 15 -12.18 -12.88 -7.85
N LEU A 16 -11.29 -13.57 -7.13
CA LEU A 16 -9.97 -13.98 -7.62
C LEU A 16 -10.04 -14.81 -8.91
N GLN A 17 -11.01 -15.73 -9.00
CA GLN A 17 -11.17 -16.60 -10.17
C GLN A 17 -11.66 -15.82 -11.38
N LYS A 18 -12.58 -14.88 -11.19
CA LYS A 18 -13.15 -14.07 -12.28
C LYS A 18 -12.21 -12.97 -12.77
N ARG A 19 -11.43 -12.36 -11.87
CA ARG A 19 -10.55 -11.23 -12.22
C ARG A 19 -9.26 -11.63 -12.94
N GLY A 20 -8.81 -12.87 -12.74
CA GLY A 20 -7.55 -13.40 -13.25
C GLY A 20 -6.30 -12.80 -12.58
N ASN A 21 -5.12 -13.29 -12.95
CA ASN A 21 -3.85 -12.91 -12.31
C ASN A 21 -3.16 -11.69 -12.95
N LYS A 22 -3.74 -11.14 -14.03
CA LYS A 22 -3.13 -10.06 -14.81
C LYS A 22 -3.56 -8.66 -14.35
N HIS A 23 -4.71 -8.54 -13.69
CA HIS A 23 -5.29 -7.24 -13.35
C HIS A 23 -5.13 -6.89 -11.86
N ILE A 24 -4.98 -5.59 -11.61
CA ILE A 24 -4.97 -5.00 -10.27
C ILE A 24 -6.41 -4.60 -9.91
N TYR A 25 -6.93 -5.19 -8.84
CA TYR A 25 -8.25 -4.83 -8.31
C TYR A 25 -8.18 -3.48 -7.58
N LEU A 26 -9.06 -2.55 -7.97
CA LEU A 26 -9.20 -1.25 -7.32
C LEU A 26 -10.13 -1.39 -6.10
N ASP A 27 -9.57 -1.63 -4.91
CA ASP A 27 -10.36 -1.92 -3.71
C ASP A 27 -10.99 -0.68 -3.05
N TYR A 28 -12.12 -0.24 -3.60
CA TYR A 28 -12.90 0.88 -3.08
C TYR A 28 -13.77 0.52 -1.87
N LEU A 29 -13.92 -0.77 -1.55
CA LEU A 29 -14.84 -1.24 -0.50
C LEU A 29 -14.38 -0.85 0.91
N GLN A 30 -13.09 -0.58 1.09
CA GLN A 30 -12.52 -0.13 2.36
C GLN A 30 -13.03 1.26 2.78
N ASN A 31 -13.64 2.02 1.87
CA ASN A 31 -14.24 3.32 2.17
C ASN A 31 -15.66 3.21 2.78
N ARG A 32 -16.19 2.00 2.95
CA ARG A 32 -17.51 1.79 3.56
C ARG A 32 -17.45 1.97 5.07
N ARG A 33 -18.57 2.42 5.65
CA ARG A 33 -18.74 2.55 7.10
C ARG A 33 -18.42 1.23 7.81
N GLY A 34 -17.58 1.30 8.84
CA GLY A 34 -17.17 0.15 9.65
C GLY A 34 -16.00 -0.67 9.11
N GLN A 35 -15.50 -0.35 7.90
CA GLN A 35 -14.26 -0.96 7.41
C GLN A 35 -13.03 -0.31 8.06
N THR A 36 -11.93 -1.06 8.11
CA THR A 36 -10.67 -0.61 8.72
C THR A 36 -9.51 -0.81 7.74
N ILE A 37 -8.55 0.12 7.78
CA ILE A 37 -7.31 0.06 7.00
C ILE A 37 -6.14 0.14 7.98
N ALA A 38 -5.03 -0.51 7.64
CA ALA A 38 -3.81 -0.44 8.44
C ALA A 38 -3.35 1.02 8.60
N ALA A 39 -3.20 1.46 9.85
CA ALA A 39 -2.73 2.81 10.14
C ALA A 39 -1.30 3.04 9.60
N PRO A 40 -0.94 4.28 9.20
CA PRO A 40 0.43 4.64 8.89
C PRO A 40 1.37 4.24 10.04
N TYR A 41 2.52 3.68 9.69
CA TYR A 41 3.54 3.16 10.61
C TYR A 41 3.13 1.95 11.47
N SER A 42 1.94 1.36 11.26
CA SER A 42 1.58 0.10 11.92
C SER A 42 2.40 -1.09 11.40
N LEU A 43 2.71 -2.03 12.30
CA LEU A 43 3.34 -3.31 11.98
C LEU A 43 2.33 -4.28 11.36
N ARG A 44 2.82 -5.20 10.53
CA ARG A 44 2.05 -6.29 9.94
C ARG A 44 2.53 -7.63 10.51
N PRO A 45 1.62 -8.58 10.84
CA PRO A 45 1.97 -9.90 11.34
C PRO A 45 2.43 -10.81 10.19
N ARG A 46 3.60 -10.49 9.63
CA ARG A 46 4.27 -11.20 8.54
C ARG A 46 5.74 -11.37 8.91
N LYS A 47 6.43 -12.33 8.27
CA LYS A 47 7.87 -12.54 8.46
C LYS A 47 8.62 -11.22 8.26
N GLY A 48 9.48 -10.86 9.21
CA GLY A 48 10.21 -9.59 9.21
C GLY A 48 9.45 -8.38 9.79
N ALA A 49 8.19 -8.55 10.23
CA ALA A 49 7.37 -7.49 10.82
C ALA A 49 7.39 -6.20 9.99
N THR A 50 6.90 -6.30 8.75
CA THR A 50 6.88 -5.17 7.80
C THR A 50 6.02 -4.02 8.31
N VAL A 51 6.36 -2.79 7.93
CA VAL A 51 5.69 -1.57 8.40
C VAL A 51 4.89 -0.92 7.26
N SER A 52 3.65 -0.49 7.54
CA SER A 52 2.83 0.34 6.64
C SER A 52 3.45 1.73 6.47
N THR A 53 4.46 1.83 5.61
CA THR A 53 5.39 2.96 5.58
C THR A 53 4.97 4.00 4.54
N PRO A 54 4.65 5.24 4.94
CA PRO A 54 4.44 6.33 4.00
C PRO A 54 5.70 6.61 3.17
N LEU A 55 5.51 6.78 1.86
CA LEU A 55 6.57 7.04 0.90
C LEU A 55 6.29 8.33 0.14
N SER A 56 7.36 8.98 -0.33
CA SER A 56 7.24 10.06 -1.31
C SER A 56 7.08 9.46 -2.72
N TRP A 57 6.43 10.19 -3.64
CA TRP A 57 6.28 9.74 -5.03
C TRP A 57 7.62 9.42 -5.73
N LYS A 58 8.70 10.11 -5.35
CA LYS A 58 10.06 9.87 -5.88
C LYS A 58 10.62 8.49 -5.51
N GLU A 59 10.03 7.81 -4.53
CA GLU A 59 10.46 6.48 -4.07
C GLU A 59 9.68 5.34 -4.73
N VAL A 60 8.53 5.65 -5.36
CA VAL A 60 7.69 4.64 -6.03
C VAL A 60 8.32 4.30 -7.38
N LYS A 61 9.21 3.31 -7.36
CA LYS A 61 9.99 2.84 -8.51
C LYS A 61 9.89 1.33 -8.68
N HIS A 62 10.25 0.84 -9.86
CA HIS A 62 10.31 -0.59 -10.12
C HIS A 62 11.23 -1.30 -9.12
N GLY A 63 10.80 -2.47 -8.63
CA GLY A 63 11.52 -3.25 -7.62
C GLY A 63 11.21 -2.88 -6.17
N LEU A 64 10.40 -1.84 -5.90
CA LEU A 64 9.95 -1.51 -4.54
C LEU A 64 9.10 -2.64 -3.95
N GLN A 65 9.47 -3.12 -2.77
CA GLN A 65 8.76 -4.20 -2.08
C GLN A 65 8.31 -3.76 -0.67
N PRO A 66 7.15 -4.23 -0.18
CA PRO A 66 6.76 -4.01 1.21
C PRO A 66 7.78 -4.56 2.23
N SER A 67 8.53 -5.59 1.85
CA SER A 67 9.61 -6.19 2.67
C SER A 67 10.80 -5.28 2.90
N ASP A 68 10.93 -4.19 2.13
CA ASP A 68 12.01 -3.22 2.29
C ASP A 68 11.86 -2.38 3.57
N PHE A 69 10.67 -2.37 4.16
CA PHE A 69 10.35 -1.58 5.36
C PHE A 69 9.93 -2.49 6.50
N THR A 70 10.78 -2.59 7.52
CA THR A 70 10.62 -3.54 8.64
C THR A 70 10.81 -2.85 9.98
N ILE A 71 10.40 -3.51 11.05
CA ILE A 71 10.65 -3.07 12.42
C ILE A 71 12.14 -2.76 12.68
N PHE A 72 13.05 -3.48 11.99
CA PHE A 72 14.49 -3.35 12.18
C PHE A 72 15.09 -2.10 11.52
N ASN A 73 14.45 -1.53 10.50
CA ASN A 73 15.01 -0.41 9.74
C ASN A 73 14.17 0.87 9.76
N ILE A 74 12.93 0.82 10.24
CA ILE A 74 11.99 1.94 10.17
C ILE A 74 12.47 3.16 10.96
N HIS A 75 13.06 2.97 12.15
CA HIS A 75 13.58 4.07 12.96
C HIS A 75 14.71 4.83 12.25
N LYS A 76 15.65 4.10 11.64
CA LYS A 76 16.73 4.69 10.83
C LYS A 76 16.17 5.50 9.67
N ARG A 77 15.12 5.00 9.02
CA ARG A 77 14.44 5.70 7.92
C ARG A 77 13.77 6.99 8.41
N ILE A 78 12.98 6.94 9.48
CA ILE A 78 12.28 8.11 10.03
C ILE A 78 13.28 9.20 10.42
N ASN A 79 14.41 8.84 11.04
CA ASN A 79 15.46 9.79 11.39
C ASN A 79 16.08 10.45 10.14
N LYS A 80 16.23 9.71 9.04
CA LYS A 80 16.83 10.23 7.80
C LYS A 80 15.87 11.04 6.94
N LYS A 81 14.60 10.66 6.88
CA LYS A 81 13.60 11.22 5.94
C LYS A 81 12.57 12.14 6.62
N GLY A 82 12.49 12.09 7.94
CA GLY A 82 11.37 12.64 8.69
C GLY A 82 10.09 11.79 8.53
N PRO A 83 9.06 12.08 9.33
CA PRO A 83 7.77 11.41 9.20
C PRO A 83 6.94 12.06 8.08
N LEU A 84 6.90 11.39 6.93
CA LEU A 84 6.25 11.90 5.71
C LEU A 84 4.71 12.08 5.81
N PHE A 85 4.09 11.62 6.90
CA PHE A 85 2.63 11.66 7.08
C PHE A 85 2.18 12.66 8.16
N ARG A 86 3.06 13.55 8.62
CA ARG A 86 2.78 14.48 9.74
C ARG A 86 1.76 15.58 9.41
N GLY A 87 1.45 15.83 8.12
CA GLY A 87 0.58 16.91 7.66
C GLY A 87 -0.83 16.52 7.24
N PHE A 88 -1.20 15.24 7.32
CA PHE A 88 -2.55 14.77 7.01
C PHE A 88 -3.34 14.68 8.32
N LYS A 89 -4.30 15.60 8.50
CA LYS A 89 -5.33 15.54 9.54
C LYS A 89 -6.68 15.28 8.89
#